data_AF-A0A5D0VH14-F1
#
_entry.id   AF-A0A5D0VH14-F1
#
_cell.length_a   1.000
_cell.length_b   1.000
_cell.length_c   1.000
_cell.angle_alpha   90.00
_cell.angle_beta   90.00
_cell.angle_gamma   90.00
#
_symmetry.space_group_name_H-M   'P 1'
#
loop_
_entity.id
_entity.type
_entity.pdbx_description
1 polymer ?
#
loop_
_entity_poly.entity_id
_entity_poly.type
_entity_poly.pdbx_seq_one_letter_code
_entity_poly.pdbx_strand_id
1 'polypeptide(L)'
;MSALAKIHVLKSKAKLDDDSYRDILERETGKRSSKGMSQVEQLKVITALEAIAPKQVGQTVAGSFARKLQALWIAGYNLGVVDDRSDKAMVAFLRRQTGLDHHRFLQDPRDANKAIDALKLWIRRSTGNPDLFIRDQSQSALNNDHRFQVCRHIWSELEKKNRTPAASLNDYLAERSGHEDILQQSSADWISAMNALGALLRACGK
;
A
#
# COMPACT_ATOMS: atom_id res chain seq x y z
N MET A 1 -19.61 -8.14 3.86
CA MET A 1 -20.66 -7.46 3.06
C MET A 1 -21.47 -8.55 2.36
N SER A 2 -22.81 -8.57 2.50
CA SER A 2 -23.65 -9.61 1.87
C SER A 2 -23.79 -9.37 0.36
N ALA A 3 -24.05 -10.44 -0.41
CA ALA A 3 -24.21 -10.33 -1.87
C ALA A 3 -25.39 -9.41 -2.26
N LEU A 4 -26.47 -9.39 -1.47
CA LEU A 4 -27.57 -8.43 -1.63
C LEU A 4 -27.11 -6.97 -1.42
N ALA A 5 -26.29 -6.71 -0.39
CA ALA A 5 -25.73 -5.37 -0.18
C ALA A 5 -24.85 -4.94 -1.38
N LYS A 6 -24.07 -5.85 -1.95
CA LYS A 6 -23.25 -5.59 -3.13
C LYS A 6 -24.11 -5.24 -4.37
N ILE A 7 -25.22 -5.93 -4.58
CA ILE A 7 -26.18 -5.63 -5.66
C ILE A 7 -26.74 -4.20 -5.54
N HIS A 8 -27.15 -3.79 -4.34
CA HIS A 8 -27.67 -2.43 -4.13
C HIS A 8 -26.62 -1.34 -4.34
N VAL A 9 -25.38 -1.58 -3.90
CA VAL A 9 -24.25 -0.68 -4.16
C VAL A 9 -23.96 -0.58 -5.66
N LEU A 10 -23.96 -1.70 -6.39
CA LEU A 10 -23.71 -1.71 -7.83
C LEU A 10 -24.83 -1.05 -8.62
N LYS A 11 -26.10 -1.27 -8.24
CA LYS A 11 -27.25 -0.54 -8.79
C LYS A 11 -27.06 0.97 -8.67
N SER A 12 -26.73 1.44 -7.47
CA SER A 12 -26.47 2.87 -7.21
C SER A 12 -25.33 3.40 -8.07
N LYS A 13 -24.22 2.65 -8.19
CA LYS A 13 -23.07 3.03 -9.03
C LYS A 13 -23.37 3.04 -10.52
N ALA A 14 -24.21 2.12 -11.00
CA ALA A 14 -24.63 2.03 -12.39
C ALA A 14 -25.61 3.15 -12.80
N LYS A 15 -26.10 3.95 -11.85
CA LYS A 15 -27.10 5.02 -12.07
C LYS A 15 -28.33 4.54 -12.82
N LEU A 16 -28.70 3.27 -12.61
CA LEU A 16 -29.90 2.68 -13.18
C LEU A 16 -31.13 3.15 -12.41
N ASP A 17 -32.17 3.51 -13.14
CA ASP A 17 -33.50 3.66 -12.57
C ASP A 17 -34.06 2.29 -12.15
N ASP A 18 -35.16 2.32 -11.41
CA ASP A 18 -35.77 1.12 -10.83
C ASP A 18 -36.29 0.14 -11.88
N ASP A 19 -36.72 0.61 -13.06
CA ASP A 19 -37.28 -0.23 -14.10
C ASP A 19 -36.16 -0.92 -14.90
N SER A 20 -35.16 -0.14 -15.33
CA SER A 20 -33.95 -0.69 -15.97
C SER A 20 -33.24 -1.72 -15.08
N TYR A 21 -33.21 -1.48 -13.76
CA TYR A 21 -32.68 -2.45 -12.80
C TYR A 21 -33.51 -3.74 -12.75
N ARG A 22 -34.84 -3.66 -12.77
CA ARG A 22 -35.74 -4.83 -12.75
C ARG A 22 -35.61 -5.67 -14.02
N ASP A 23 -35.41 -5.03 -15.17
CA ASP A 23 -35.20 -5.72 -16.44
C ASP A 23 -33.89 -6.51 -16.46
N ILE A 24 -32.83 -5.99 -15.83
CA ILE A 24 -31.57 -6.74 -15.66
C ILE A 24 -31.78 -7.94 -14.73
N LEU A 25 -32.52 -7.78 -13.63
CA LEU A 25 -32.82 -8.92 -12.76
C LEU A 25 -33.59 -10.01 -13.51
N GLU A 26 -34.60 -9.62 -14.28
CA GLU A 26 -35.42 -10.56 -15.05
C GLU A 26 -34.62 -11.25 -16.15
N ARG A 27 -33.75 -10.52 -16.86
CA ARG A 27 -32.88 -11.10 -17.89
C ARG A 27 -31.92 -12.15 -17.32
N GLU A 28 -31.30 -11.87 -16.18
CA GLU A 28 -30.24 -12.73 -15.62
C GLU A 28 -30.77 -13.87 -14.74
N THR A 29 -31.98 -13.72 -14.19
CA THR A 29 -32.52 -14.65 -13.18
C THR A 29 -33.97 -15.08 -13.41
N GLY A 30 -34.68 -14.47 -14.36
CA GLY A 30 -36.12 -14.66 -14.57
C GLY A 30 -37.00 -14.01 -13.49
N LYS A 31 -36.41 -13.27 -12.54
CA LYS A 31 -37.13 -12.64 -11.42
C LYS A 31 -36.99 -11.13 -11.48
N ARG A 32 -38.09 -10.38 -11.28
CA ARG A 32 -38.08 -8.90 -11.17
C ARG A 32 -37.67 -8.39 -9.78
N SER A 33 -37.20 -9.26 -8.87
CA SER A 33 -36.80 -8.87 -7.51
C SER A 33 -35.59 -9.66 -7.01
N SER A 34 -34.72 -8.98 -6.26
CA SER A 34 -33.57 -9.60 -5.58
C SER A 34 -33.97 -10.40 -4.33
N LYS A 35 -35.22 -10.29 -3.88
CA LYS A 35 -35.76 -11.05 -2.74
C LYS A 35 -35.98 -12.50 -3.15
N GLY A 36 -35.37 -13.45 -2.43
CA GLY A 36 -35.48 -14.88 -2.73
C GLY A 36 -34.59 -15.36 -3.89
N MET A 37 -33.55 -14.60 -4.23
CA MET A 37 -32.50 -15.08 -5.14
C MET A 37 -31.55 -16.04 -4.43
N SER A 38 -31.20 -17.13 -5.08
CA SER A 38 -30.11 -18.02 -4.66
C SER A 38 -28.76 -17.31 -4.81
N GLN A 39 -27.72 -17.84 -4.16
CA GLN A 39 -26.38 -17.27 -4.24
C GLN A 39 -25.84 -17.24 -5.68
N VAL A 40 -26.17 -18.25 -6.49
CA VAL A 40 -25.77 -18.33 -7.92
C VAL A 40 -26.47 -17.23 -8.74
N GLU A 41 -27.76 -17.01 -8.52
CA GLU A 41 -28.53 -15.93 -9.17
C GLU A 41 -27.98 -14.56 -8.77
N GLN A 42 -27.65 -14.36 -7.49
CA GLN A 42 -27.04 -13.11 -7.01
C GLN A 42 -25.70 -12.83 -7.69
N LEU A 43 -24.86 -13.85 -7.91
CA LEU A 43 -23.59 -13.70 -8.61
C LEU A 43 -23.76 -13.33 -10.10
N LYS A 44 -24.75 -13.90 -10.78
CA LYS A 44 -25.09 -13.53 -12.17
C LYS A 44 -25.48 -12.06 -12.28
N VAL A 45 -26.37 -11.61 -11.39
CA VAL A 45 -26.80 -10.21 -11.31
C VAL A 45 -25.63 -9.28 -10.99
N ILE A 46 -24.78 -9.64 -10.03
CA ILE A 46 -23.56 -8.86 -9.70
C ILE A 46 -22.68 -8.71 -10.94
N THR A 47 -22.47 -9.79 -11.69
CA THR A 47 -21.63 -9.77 -12.90
C THR A 47 -22.22 -8.86 -13.99
N ALA A 48 -23.53 -8.93 -14.21
CA ALA A 48 -24.22 -8.07 -15.17
C ALA A 48 -24.18 -6.59 -14.75
N LEU A 49 -24.38 -6.29 -13.46
CA LEU A 49 -24.29 -4.92 -12.96
C LEU A 49 -22.85 -4.38 -12.95
N GLU A 50 -21.83 -5.23 -12.74
CA GLU A 50 -20.42 -4.84 -12.87
C GLU A 50 -20.01 -4.51 -14.31
N ALA A 51 -20.69 -5.09 -15.30
CA ALA A 51 -20.47 -4.76 -16.71
C ALA A 51 -21.06 -3.38 -17.10
N ILE A 52 -22.12 -2.96 -16.43
CA ILE A 52 -22.85 -1.70 -16.69
C ILE A 52 -22.34 -0.56 -15.81
N ALA A 53 -22.07 -0.86 -14.53
CA ALA A 53 -21.51 0.12 -13.63
C ALA A 53 -20.15 0.60 -14.18
N PRO A 54 -19.87 1.91 -14.12
CA PRO A 54 -18.55 2.40 -14.48
C PRO A 54 -17.53 1.62 -13.65
N LYS A 55 -16.70 0.83 -14.33
CA LYS A 55 -15.58 0.16 -13.68
C LYS A 55 -14.83 1.25 -12.95
N GLN A 56 -14.66 1.11 -11.64
CA GLN A 56 -13.59 1.83 -10.98
C GLN A 56 -12.29 1.25 -11.53
N VAL A 57 -11.88 1.78 -12.68
CA VAL A 57 -10.58 1.53 -13.29
C VAL A 57 -9.55 2.11 -12.32
N GLY A 58 -9.17 1.33 -11.31
CA GLY A 58 -8.14 1.74 -10.36
C GLY A 58 -8.11 1.11 -8.97
N GLN A 59 -9.16 0.43 -8.47
CA GLN A 59 -9.19 0.15 -7.02
C GLN A 59 -8.54 -1.15 -6.53
N THR A 60 -8.32 -2.19 -7.34
CA THR A 60 -7.81 -3.46 -6.79
C THR A 60 -6.31 -3.67 -6.97
N VAL A 61 -5.80 -3.61 -8.20
CA VAL A 61 -4.37 -3.83 -8.50
C VAL A 61 -3.63 -2.49 -8.61
N ALA A 62 -4.24 -1.51 -9.25
CA ALA A 62 -3.66 -0.18 -9.41
C ALA A 62 -3.48 0.56 -8.08
N GLY A 63 -4.49 0.52 -7.21
CA GLY A 63 -4.41 1.05 -5.86
C GLY A 63 -3.45 0.28 -4.93
N SER A 64 -3.09 -0.96 -5.23
CA SER A 64 -2.08 -1.69 -4.44
C SER A 64 -0.66 -1.27 -4.80
N PHE A 65 -0.38 -1.04 -6.09
CA PHE A 65 0.90 -0.48 -6.54
C PHE A 65 1.10 0.96 -6.10
N ALA A 66 0.06 1.81 -6.20
CA ALA A 66 0.11 3.19 -5.71
C ALA A 66 0.51 3.22 -4.23
N ARG A 67 -0.15 2.42 -3.39
CA ARG A 67 0.15 2.32 -1.95
C ARG A 67 1.57 1.81 -1.69
N LYS A 68 2.04 0.83 -2.47
CA LYS A 68 3.40 0.28 -2.33
C LYS A 68 4.47 1.29 -2.72
N LEU A 69 4.27 2.04 -3.80
CA LEU A 69 5.15 3.12 -4.23
C LEU A 69 5.20 4.23 -3.18
N GLN A 70 4.04 4.66 -2.67
CA GLN A 70 3.95 5.66 -1.62
C GLN A 70 4.66 5.22 -0.34
N ALA A 71 4.47 3.97 0.10
CA ALA A 71 5.14 3.42 1.27
C ALA A 71 6.67 3.41 1.10
N LEU A 72 7.17 3.02 -0.09
CA LEU A 72 8.61 3.07 -0.40
C LEU A 72 9.14 4.50 -0.48
N TRP A 73 8.35 5.44 -1.00
CA TRP A 73 8.72 6.86 -1.07
C TRP A 73 8.87 7.46 0.33
N ILE A 74 7.93 7.18 1.23
CA ILE A 74 7.98 7.58 2.63
C ILE A 74 9.18 6.93 3.33
N ALA A 75 9.44 5.64 3.08
CA ALA A 75 10.63 4.98 3.61
C ALA A 75 11.92 5.66 3.13
N GLY A 76 12.02 5.97 1.84
CA GLY A 76 13.15 6.72 1.27
C GLY A 76 13.33 8.11 1.90
N TYR A 77 12.23 8.79 2.22
CA TYR A 77 12.27 10.06 2.96
C TYR A 77 12.79 9.88 4.38
N ASN A 78 12.27 8.89 5.12
CA ASN A 78 12.72 8.60 6.49
C ASN A 78 14.20 8.18 6.53
N LEU A 79 14.68 7.51 5.48
CA LEU A 79 16.09 7.14 5.31
C LEU A 79 17.01 8.31 4.91
N GLY A 80 16.48 9.52 4.71
CA GLY A 80 17.29 10.68 4.29
C GLY A 80 17.63 10.71 2.79
N VAL A 81 17.12 9.75 2.00
CA VAL A 81 17.40 9.61 0.55
C VAL A 81 16.55 10.57 -0.28
N VAL A 82 15.27 10.69 0.06
CA VAL A 82 14.31 11.58 -0.60
C VAL A 82 14.23 12.89 0.18
N ASP A 83 14.29 14.04 -0.50
CA ASP A 83 14.19 15.35 0.15
C ASP A 83 12.74 15.84 0.32
N ASP A 84 11.86 15.55 -0.65
CA ASP A 84 10.43 15.91 -0.59
C ASP A 84 9.55 14.65 -0.54
N ARG A 85 8.84 14.46 0.58
CA ARG A 85 7.93 13.34 0.82
C ARG A 85 6.62 13.41 0.04
N SER A 86 6.34 14.49 -0.69
CA SER A 86 5.08 14.69 -1.37
C SER A 86 4.83 13.67 -2.49
N ASP A 87 3.57 13.29 -2.69
CA ASP A 87 3.18 12.43 -3.81
C ASP A 87 3.53 13.09 -5.16
N LYS A 88 3.50 14.43 -5.24
CA LYS A 88 3.91 15.17 -6.44
C LYS A 88 5.39 14.91 -6.78
N ALA A 89 6.28 14.95 -5.80
CA ALA A 89 7.69 14.65 -6.00
C ALA A 89 7.91 13.18 -6.39
N MET A 90 7.17 12.26 -5.76
CA MET A 90 7.18 10.84 -6.14
C MET A 90 6.80 10.65 -7.62
N VAL A 91 5.69 11.26 -8.06
CA VAL A 91 5.22 11.15 -9.46
C VAL A 91 6.23 11.75 -10.42
N ALA A 92 6.79 12.93 -10.10
CA ALA A 92 7.83 13.56 -10.93
C ALA A 92 9.08 12.68 -11.04
N PHE A 93 9.51 12.04 -9.96
CA PHE A 93 10.63 11.09 -9.97
C PHE A 93 10.34 9.89 -10.87
N LEU A 94 9.20 9.22 -10.67
CA LEU A 94 8.84 8.03 -11.43
C LEU A 94 8.71 8.32 -12.93
N ARG A 95 8.12 9.47 -13.29
CA ARG A 95 8.03 9.93 -14.68
C ARG A 95 9.42 10.08 -15.32
N ARG A 96 10.39 10.66 -14.59
CA ARG A 96 11.78 10.78 -15.08
C ARG A 96 12.46 9.42 -15.26
N GLN A 97 12.20 8.45 -14.39
CA GLN A 97 12.87 7.15 -14.43
C GLN A 97 12.34 6.21 -15.53
N THR A 98 11.10 6.37 -15.96
CA THR A 98 10.46 5.39 -16.87
C THR A 98 9.83 6.00 -18.11
N GLY A 99 9.69 7.33 -18.18
CA GLY A 99 9.05 8.03 -19.29
C GLY A 99 7.53 7.89 -19.36
N LEU A 100 6.88 7.25 -18.38
CA LEU A 100 5.44 6.98 -18.38
C LEU A 100 4.64 8.07 -17.64
N ASP A 101 3.40 8.31 -18.07
CA ASP A 101 2.45 9.16 -17.35
C ASP A 101 1.83 8.42 -16.15
N HIS A 102 1.45 9.18 -15.11
CA HIS A 102 1.01 8.68 -13.80
C HIS A 102 -0.09 7.60 -13.90
N HIS A 103 -0.99 7.70 -14.89
CA HIS A 103 -2.08 6.76 -15.10
C HIS A 103 -1.61 5.36 -15.58
N ARG A 104 -0.50 5.27 -16.34
CA ARG A 104 0.00 3.98 -16.86
C ARG A 104 0.69 3.14 -15.79
N PHE A 105 1.46 3.76 -14.88
CA PHE A 105 2.12 3.05 -13.77
C PHE A 105 1.17 2.29 -12.87
N LEU A 106 -0.03 2.84 -12.70
CA LEU A 106 -1.00 2.23 -11.82
C LEU A 106 -1.72 1.09 -12.54
N GLN A 107 -1.72 1.03 -13.88
CA GLN A 107 -2.51 0.04 -14.61
C GLN A 107 -1.74 -1.19 -15.12
N ASP A 108 -0.46 -1.04 -15.50
CA ASP A 108 0.36 -2.17 -15.96
C ASP A 108 1.25 -2.71 -14.81
N PRO A 109 1.05 -3.96 -14.36
CA PRO A 109 1.86 -4.58 -13.32
C PRO A 109 3.37 -4.64 -13.61
N ARG A 110 3.77 -4.77 -14.89
CA ARG A 110 5.17 -4.84 -15.28
C ARG A 110 5.85 -3.48 -15.10
N ASP A 111 5.18 -2.42 -15.52
CA ASP A 111 5.68 -1.06 -15.36
C ASP A 111 5.68 -0.63 -13.89
N ALA A 112 4.66 -1.03 -13.12
CA ALA A 112 4.61 -0.83 -11.68
C ALA A 112 5.79 -1.51 -10.95
N ASN A 113 6.08 -2.77 -11.29
CA ASN A 113 7.19 -3.50 -10.69
C ASN A 113 8.54 -2.89 -11.07
N LYS A 114 8.74 -2.48 -12.33
CA LYS A 114 9.95 -1.74 -12.74
C LYS A 114 10.15 -0.47 -11.91
N ALA A 115 9.08 0.31 -11.70
CA ALA A 115 9.11 1.51 -10.87
C ALA A 115 9.46 1.20 -9.40
N ILE A 116 8.86 0.16 -8.82
CA ILE A 116 9.14 -0.32 -7.46
C ILE A 116 10.61 -0.75 -7.33
N ASP A 117 11.13 -1.52 -8.27
CA ASP A 117 12.48 -2.05 -8.23
C ASP A 117 13.51 -0.94 -8.44
N ALA A 118 13.25 0.01 -9.33
CA ALA A 118 14.07 1.20 -9.51
C ALA A 118 14.16 2.02 -8.21
N LEU A 119 13.03 2.21 -7.53
CA LEU A 119 12.98 2.95 -6.26
C LEU A 119 13.76 2.21 -5.15
N LYS A 120 13.57 0.89 -5.00
CA LYS A 120 14.33 0.08 -4.04
C LYS A 120 15.83 0.14 -4.31
N LEU A 121 16.23 -0.03 -5.58
CA LEU A 121 17.63 -0.01 -5.99
C LEU A 121 18.28 1.34 -5.71
N TRP A 122 17.58 2.43 -6.02
CA TRP A 122 18.06 3.78 -5.72
C TRP A 122 18.24 4.00 -4.21
N ILE A 123 17.27 3.57 -3.39
CA ILE A 123 17.38 3.68 -1.92
C ILE A 123 18.59 2.88 -1.42
N ARG A 124 18.72 1.60 -1.80
CA ARG A 124 19.86 0.74 -1.40
C ARG A 124 21.21 1.34 -1.74
N ARG A 125 21.34 1.89 -2.96
CA ARG A 125 22.58 2.56 -3.40
C ARG A 125 22.87 3.80 -2.57
N SER A 126 21.85 4.61 -2.30
CA SER A 126 22.00 5.87 -1.58
C SER A 126 22.30 5.66 -0.09
N THR A 127 21.79 4.59 0.52
CA THR A 127 22.07 4.23 1.91
C THR A 127 23.32 3.35 2.08
N GLY A 128 23.89 2.84 0.97
CA GLY A 128 24.96 1.84 1.02
C GLY A 128 24.54 0.49 1.63
N ASN A 129 23.24 0.24 1.77
CA ASN A 129 22.69 -0.97 2.39
C ASN A 129 21.98 -1.84 1.34
N PRO A 130 22.61 -2.92 0.84
CA PRO A 130 22.02 -3.78 -0.19
C PRO A 130 20.83 -4.61 0.34
N ASP A 131 20.74 -4.82 1.65
CA ASP A 131 19.79 -5.74 2.28
C ASP A 131 18.42 -5.11 2.55
N LEU A 132 18.24 -3.81 2.29
CA LEU A 132 16.95 -3.14 2.45
C LEU A 132 15.90 -3.72 1.50
N PHE A 133 14.68 -3.94 1.98
CA PHE A 133 13.53 -4.44 1.21
C PHE A 133 13.74 -5.82 0.56
N ILE A 134 14.61 -6.66 1.14
CA ILE A 134 14.82 -8.06 0.75
C ILE A 134 13.94 -8.97 1.62
N ARG A 135 13.49 -10.08 1.04
CA ARG A 135 12.92 -11.20 1.78
C ARG A 135 13.79 -12.43 1.59
N ASP A 136 14.12 -13.08 2.68
CA ASP A 136 14.92 -14.30 2.74
C ASP A 136 14.14 -15.35 3.54
N GLN A 137 13.93 -16.52 2.95
CA GLN A 137 13.14 -17.60 3.55
C GLN A 137 13.81 -18.20 4.79
N SER A 138 15.13 -18.03 4.95
CA SER A 138 15.87 -18.46 6.13
C SER A 138 15.72 -17.52 7.33
N GLN A 139 15.18 -16.32 7.11
CA GLN A 139 15.05 -15.27 8.11
C GLN A 139 13.68 -15.29 8.80
N SER A 140 13.63 -14.78 10.03
CA SER A 140 12.38 -14.63 10.78
C SER A 140 11.39 -13.68 10.08
N ALA A 141 10.11 -13.78 10.44
CA ALA A 141 9.07 -12.87 9.91
C ALA A 141 9.40 -11.39 10.18
N LEU A 142 9.98 -11.10 11.36
CA LEU A 142 10.43 -9.77 11.76
C LEU A 142 11.55 -9.26 10.84
N ASN A 143 12.59 -10.07 10.60
CA ASN A 143 13.70 -9.71 9.72
C ASN A 143 13.25 -9.53 8.26
N ASN A 144 12.17 -10.20 7.85
CA ASN A 144 11.54 -10.06 6.54
C ASN A 144 10.56 -8.88 6.44
N ASP A 145 10.26 -8.18 7.56
CA ASP A 145 9.43 -6.99 7.54
C ASP A 145 10.25 -5.79 7.08
N HIS A 146 9.85 -5.22 5.93
CA HIS A 146 10.54 -4.07 5.35
C HIS A 146 10.55 -2.83 6.25
N ARG A 147 9.53 -2.66 7.11
CA ARG A 147 9.45 -1.52 8.03
C ARG A 147 10.47 -1.68 9.15
N PHE A 148 10.59 -2.91 9.68
CA PHE A 148 11.64 -3.24 10.64
C PHE A 148 13.04 -3.06 10.03
N GLN A 149 13.26 -3.50 8.79
CA GLN A 149 14.54 -3.27 8.09
C GLN A 149 14.89 -1.78 7.99
N VAL A 150 13.92 -0.91 7.71
CA VAL A 150 14.12 0.55 7.69
C VAL A 150 14.45 1.07 9.08
N CYS A 151 13.67 0.71 10.11
CA CYS A 151 13.95 1.11 11.49
C CYS A 151 15.35 0.67 11.94
N ARG A 152 15.73 -0.59 11.68
CA ARG A 152 17.04 -1.15 12.00
C ARG A 152 18.17 -0.40 11.32
N HIS A 153 18.01 -0.03 10.06
CA HIS A 153 19.03 0.75 9.37
C HIS A 153 19.13 2.17 9.91
N ILE A 154 18.00 2.88 10.10
CA ILE A 154 18.02 4.22 10.71
C ILE A 154 18.67 4.19 12.09
N TRP A 155 18.36 3.18 12.90
CA TRP A 155 18.98 2.99 14.21
C TRP A 155 20.50 2.86 14.12
N SER A 156 21.00 2.03 13.20
CA SER A 156 22.44 1.88 12.97
C SER A 156 23.12 3.21 12.57
N GLU A 157 22.46 4.04 11.75
CA GLU A 157 22.98 5.37 11.40
C GLU A 157 22.97 6.34 12.61
N LEU A 158 21.96 6.26 13.47
CA LEU A 158 21.89 7.03 14.71
C LEU A 158 22.96 6.59 15.72
N GLU A 159 23.24 5.30 15.83
CA GLU A 159 24.32 4.75 16.68
C GLU A 159 25.68 5.30 16.26
N LYS A 160 26.00 5.29 14.96
CA LYS A 160 27.23 5.89 14.42
C LYS A 160 27.39 7.35 14.79
N LYS A 161 26.27 8.07 14.94
CA LYS A 161 26.23 9.49 15.31
C LYS A 161 26.12 9.72 16.83
N ASN A 162 26.02 8.66 17.64
CA ASN A 162 25.70 8.73 19.08
C ASN A 162 24.43 9.53 19.38
N ARG A 163 23.37 9.32 18.59
CA ARG A 163 22.08 10.03 18.66
C ARG A 163 20.88 9.10 18.85
N THR A 164 21.10 7.88 19.35
CA THR A 164 19.99 6.96 19.63
C THR A 164 19.09 7.51 20.75
N PRO A 165 17.76 7.45 20.59
CA PRO A 165 16.81 8.00 21.57
C PRO A 165 16.56 7.09 22.79
N ALA A 166 17.02 5.84 22.74
CA ALA A 166 16.87 4.86 23.82
C ALA A 166 18.09 3.92 23.87
N ALA A 167 18.12 3.01 24.85
CA ALA A 167 19.22 2.06 25.05
C ALA A 167 19.35 1.05 23.90
N SER A 168 18.23 0.59 23.34
CA SER A 168 18.22 -0.28 22.16
C SER A 168 17.02 0.02 21.25
N LEU A 169 17.08 -0.47 20.01
CA LEU A 169 15.96 -0.35 19.08
C LEU A 169 14.70 -1.04 19.62
N ASN A 170 14.86 -2.18 20.28
CA ASN A 170 13.73 -2.92 20.84
C ASN A 170 13.05 -2.12 21.96
N ASP A 171 13.83 -1.52 22.85
CA ASP A 171 13.29 -0.67 23.92
C ASP A 171 12.53 0.51 23.34
N TYR A 172 13.11 1.19 22.35
CA TYR A 172 12.44 2.29 21.65
C TYR A 172 11.13 1.86 20.99
N LEU A 173 11.10 0.69 20.35
CA LEU A 173 9.90 0.17 19.67
C LEU A 173 8.82 -0.24 20.68
N ALA A 174 9.21 -0.83 21.81
CA ALA A 174 8.30 -1.23 22.87
C ALA A 174 7.68 -0.02 23.58
N GLU A 175 8.50 0.96 23.96
CA GLU A 175 8.05 2.22 24.58
C GLU A 175 7.06 2.97 23.68
N ARG A 176 7.32 3.00 22.37
CA ARG A 176 6.52 3.77 21.43
C ARG A 176 5.16 3.14 21.12
N SER A 177 5.10 1.82 21.05
CA SER A 177 3.85 1.12 20.73
C SER A 177 3.05 0.74 21.98
N GLY A 178 3.69 0.69 23.15
CA GLY A 178 3.11 0.15 24.37
C GLY A 178 3.03 -1.37 24.39
N HIS A 179 3.60 -2.06 23.39
CA HIS A 179 3.68 -3.53 23.35
C HIS A 179 5.02 -4.01 23.92
N GLU A 180 4.98 -4.90 24.91
CA GLU A 180 6.18 -5.54 25.46
C GLU A 180 6.88 -6.45 24.44
N ASP A 181 6.11 -7.09 23.55
CA ASP A 181 6.64 -7.96 22.50
C ASP A 181 6.57 -7.28 21.13
N ILE A 182 7.72 -7.20 20.46
CA ILE A 182 7.88 -6.65 19.12
C ILE A 182 7.05 -7.40 18.06
N LEU A 183 6.71 -8.66 18.29
CA LEU A 183 5.89 -9.45 17.38
C LEU A 183 4.41 -9.05 17.43
N GLN A 184 3.97 -8.33 18.47
CA GLN A 184 2.60 -7.81 18.60
C GLN A 184 2.39 -6.48 17.89
N GLN A 185 3.46 -5.88 17.36
CA GLN A 185 3.42 -4.57 16.70
C GLN A 185 2.50 -4.59 15.49
N SER A 186 1.52 -3.68 15.49
CA SER A 186 0.61 -3.49 14.38
C SER A 186 1.29 -2.75 13.22
N SER A 187 0.61 -2.69 12.08
CA SER A 187 1.11 -1.91 10.95
C SER A 187 1.20 -0.41 11.24
N ALA A 188 0.35 0.11 12.12
CA ALA A 188 0.35 1.51 12.51
C ALA A 188 1.56 1.85 13.40
N ASP A 189 1.93 0.93 14.30
CA ASP A 189 3.05 1.11 15.23
C ASP A 189 4.36 1.18 14.46
N TRP A 190 4.56 0.28 13.51
CA TRP A 190 5.72 0.29 12.61
C TRP A 190 5.84 1.60 11.83
N ILE A 191 4.73 2.09 11.27
CA ILE A 191 4.72 3.35 10.52
C ILE A 191 5.05 4.53 11.44
N SER A 192 4.47 4.57 12.64
CA SER A 192 4.75 5.59 13.65
C SER A 192 6.22 5.61 14.05
N ALA A 193 6.81 4.45 14.35
CA ALA A 193 8.20 4.30 14.73
C ALA A 193 9.15 4.73 13.61
N MET A 194 8.91 4.26 12.39
CA MET A 194 9.71 4.58 11.21
C MET A 194 9.72 6.09 10.92
N ASN A 195 8.57 6.75 11.02
CA ASN A 195 8.45 8.19 10.80
C ASN A 195 9.19 9.00 11.87
N ALA A 196 9.11 8.60 13.14
CA ALA A 196 9.80 9.29 14.22
C ALA A 196 11.32 9.11 14.16
N LEU A 197 11.80 7.88 13.91
CA LEU A 197 13.23 7.62 13.69
C LEU A 197 13.74 8.40 12.48
N GLY A 198 12.98 8.44 11.39
CA GLY A 198 13.34 9.21 10.21
C GLY A 198 13.44 10.71 10.49
N ALA A 199 12.52 11.27 11.28
CA ALA A 199 12.61 12.67 11.70
C ALA A 199 13.88 12.95 12.51
N LEU A 200 14.24 12.06 13.45
CA LEU A 200 15.47 12.16 14.24
C LEU A 200 16.73 12.11 13.37
N LEU A 201 16.81 11.13 12.45
CA LEU A 201 17.96 11.00 11.55
C LEU A 201 18.15 12.25 10.70
N ARG A 202 17.06 12.79 10.15
CA ARG A 202 17.11 14.01 9.34
C ARG A 202 17.49 15.26 10.16
N ALA A 203 17.06 15.34 11.41
CA ALA A 203 17.47 16.42 12.31
C ALA A 203 18.97 16.39 12.64
N CYS A 204 19.62 15.23 12.54
CA CYS A 204 21.06 15.09 12.76
C CYS A 204 21.93 15.60 11.60
N GLY A 205 21.33 16.00 10.46
CA GLY A 205 22.06 16.35 9.24
C GLY A 205 22.68 15.14 8.54
N LYS A 206 22.93 15.26 7.22
CA LYS A 206 23.63 14.23 6.44
C LYS A 206 25.06 14.07 6.97
#